data_AF-A0AAV7AJC3-F1
#
_entry.id   AF-A0AAV7AJC3-F1
#
_cell.length_a   1.000
_cell.length_b   1.000
_cell.length_c   1.000
_cell.angle_alpha   90.00
_cell.angle_beta   90.00
_cell.angle_gamma   90.00
#
_symmetry.space_group_name_H-M   'P 1'
#
loop_
_entity.id
_entity.type
_entity.pdbx_description
1 polymer ?
#
loop_
_entity_poly.entity_id
_entity_poly.type
_entity_poly.pdbx_seq_one_letter_code
_entity_poly.pdbx_strand_id
1 'polypeptide(L)'
;MMGLTFINALVFGVQGNTIRYLGSDTPFNQFLAGAAAGAIQCVICCPMELAKTRMQLQGTGEYKSKSKNYKNSLDCLVKIHRKEGLRGINRGMVTTFLRETPSFGFYFLTYDYLTRYLGCEFNDNFIIPKLLFAGGMSGIVSWLSTYPIDVIKSRLQADGIGGVNNYNGILDCVRKSYQVEGWRVFTRGLTSTLLRAFPVNAATFATVTLFLMYMRSENTIKECDAVPAIQQPTSM
;
A
#
# COMPACT_ATOMS: atom_id res chain seq x y z
N MET A 1 12.77 4.32 10.31
CA MET A 1 11.52 4.28 9.53
C MET A 1 10.67 3.17 10.10
N MET A 2 9.41 3.41 10.45
CA MET A 2 8.50 2.33 10.84
C MET A 2 8.47 1.31 9.70
N GLY A 3 8.71 0.03 10.01
CA GLY A 3 8.77 -1.02 9.00
C GLY A 3 7.42 -1.20 8.32
N LEU A 4 7.43 -1.52 7.03
CA LEU A 4 6.22 -1.87 6.26
C LEU A 4 5.41 -2.97 6.98
N THR A 5 6.10 -3.86 7.69
CA THR A 5 5.55 -4.92 8.54
C THR A 5 4.65 -4.40 9.66
N PHE A 6 5.04 -3.32 10.34
CA PHE A 6 4.24 -2.76 11.43
C PHE A 6 2.94 -2.15 10.91
N ILE A 7 3.04 -1.46 9.78
CA ILE A 7 1.89 -0.83 9.10
C ILE A 7 0.90 -1.92 8.66
N ASN A 8 1.39 -2.96 7.99
CA ASN A 8 0.54 -4.06 7.53
C ASN A 8 -0.07 -4.82 8.72
N ALA A 9 0.67 -5.05 9.79
CA ALA A 9 0.15 -5.69 11.00
C ALA A 9 -1.01 -4.89 11.62
N LEU A 10 -0.90 -3.56 11.64
CA LEU A 10 -1.99 -2.66 12.07
C LEU A 10 -3.22 -2.80 11.19
N VAL A 11 -3.03 -2.77 9.86
CA VAL A 11 -4.13 -2.88 8.89
C VAL A 11 -4.87 -4.20 9.05
N PHE A 12 -4.15 -5.32 9.05
CA PHE A 12 -4.76 -6.64 9.18
C PHE A 12 -5.38 -6.85 10.55
N GLY A 13 -4.79 -6.32 11.62
CA GLY A 13 -5.35 -6.37 12.96
C GLY A 13 -6.68 -5.60 13.06
N VAL A 14 -6.74 -4.38 12.53
CA VAL A 14 -7.95 -3.55 12.55
C VAL A 14 -9.03 -4.13 11.64
N GLN A 15 -8.68 -4.56 10.44
CA GLN A 15 -9.61 -5.17 9.50
C GLN A 15 -10.23 -6.44 10.10
N GLY A 16 -9.40 -7.34 10.65
CA GLY A 16 -9.87 -8.59 11.26
C GLY A 16 -10.81 -8.34 12.44
N ASN A 17 -10.51 -7.36 13.29
CA ASN A 17 -11.39 -6.99 14.40
C ASN A 17 -12.70 -6.35 13.93
N THR A 18 -12.65 -5.56 12.86
CA THR A 18 -13.83 -4.89 12.29
C THR A 18 -14.78 -5.88 11.61
N ILE A 19 -14.25 -6.84 10.85
CA ILE A 19 -15.06 -7.93 10.25
C ILE A 19 -15.73 -8.76 11.36
N ARG A 20 -14.99 -9.07 12.43
CA ARG A 20 -15.51 -9.82 13.58
C ARG A 20 -16.63 -9.08 14.30
N TYR A 21 -16.61 -7.75 14.29
CA TYR A 21 -17.68 -6.91 14.85
C TYR A 21 -18.89 -6.80 13.91
N LEU A 22 -18.68 -6.76 12.59
CA LEU A 22 -19.75 -6.68 11.59
C LEU A 22 -20.49 -8.01 11.38
N GLY A 23 -19.91 -9.15 11.76
CA GLY A 23 -20.58 -10.45 11.86
C GLY A 23 -21.14 -11.02 10.55
N SER A 24 -20.87 -10.41 9.40
CA SER A 24 -21.38 -10.81 8.08
C SER A 24 -20.32 -10.64 7.01
N ASP A 25 -19.91 -11.73 6.35
CA ASP A 25 -18.90 -11.76 5.29
C ASP A 25 -19.44 -11.33 3.92
N THR A 26 -19.91 -10.09 3.83
CA THR A 26 -20.31 -9.48 2.56
C THR A 26 -19.17 -8.65 1.95
N PRO A 27 -19.08 -8.56 0.61
CA PRO A 27 -18.04 -7.76 -0.06
C PRO A 27 -18.09 -6.28 0.36
N PHE A 28 -19.28 -5.75 0.65
CA PHE A 28 -19.44 -4.39 1.17
C PHE A 28 -18.89 -4.23 2.59
N ASN A 29 -19.07 -5.22 3.47
CA ASN A 29 -18.49 -5.19 4.81
C ASN A 29 -16.96 -5.30 4.78
N GLN A 30 -16.40 -6.03 3.80
CA GLN A 30 -14.96 -6.05 3.55
C GLN A 30 -14.44 -4.66 3.12
N PHE A 31 -15.21 -3.95 2.27
CA PHE A 31 -14.91 -2.57 1.92
C PHE A 31 -14.91 -1.66 3.16
N LEU A 32 -15.96 -1.71 4.00
CA LEU A 32 -16.03 -0.88 5.21
C LEU A 32 -14.93 -1.21 6.21
N ALA A 33 -14.63 -2.49 6.42
CA ALA A 33 -13.55 -2.92 7.29
C ALA A 33 -12.17 -2.44 6.78
N GLY A 34 -11.95 -2.53 5.46
CA GLY A 34 -10.78 -1.98 4.81
C GLY A 34 -10.67 -0.46 4.95
N ALA A 35 -11.78 0.26 4.75
CA ALA A 35 -11.86 1.70 4.90
C ALA A 35 -11.56 2.15 6.34
N ALA A 36 -12.11 1.46 7.34
CA ALA A 36 -11.85 1.71 8.76
C ALA A 36 -10.37 1.44 9.14
N ALA A 37 -9.79 0.36 8.61
CA ALA A 37 -8.37 0.07 8.77
C ALA A 37 -7.49 1.17 8.17
N GLY A 38 -7.81 1.62 6.95
CA GLY A 38 -7.11 2.72 6.28
C GLY A 38 -7.21 4.05 7.04
N ALA A 39 -8.38 4.35 7.62
CA ALA A 39 -8.61 5.53 8.44
C ALA A 39 -7.70 5.57 9.68
N ILE A 40 -7.66 4.47 10.44
CA ILE A 40 -6.81 4.34 11.64
C ILE A 40 -5.32 4.38 11.25
N GLN A 41 -4.96 3.70 10.17
CA GLN A 41 -3.60 3.71 9.64
C GLN A 41 -3.13 5.11 9.24
N CYS A 42 -3.98 5.94 8.62
CA CYS A 42 -3.57 7.30 8.24
C CYS A 42 -3.12 8.10 9.46
N VAL A 43 -3.80 8.03 10.60
CA VAL A 43 -3.42 8.84 11.78
C VAL A 43 -1.94 8.64 12.15
N ILE A 44 -1.43 7.42 11.99
CA ILE A 44 -0.04 7.07 12.30
C ILE A 44 0.88 7.31 11.10
N CYS A 45 0.46 6.97 9.88
CA CYS A 45 1.29 7.03 8.68
C CYS A 45 1.41 8.44 8.10
N CYS A 46 0.36 9.25 8.20
CA CYS A 46 0.27 10.58 7.61
C CYS A 46 1.42 11.54 8.01
N PRO A 47 1.84 11.67 9.29
CA PRO A 47 3.03 12.47 9.64
C PRO A 47 4.34 11.90 9.07
N MET A 48 4.45 10.57 8.98
CA MET A 48 5.66 9.93 8.44
C MET A 48 5.78 10.07 6.93
N GLU A 49 4.67 9.91 6.21
CA GLU A 49 4.64 10.12 4.76
C GLU A 49 4.99 11.56 4.41
N LEU A 50 4.43 12.54 5.14
CA LEU A 50 4.77 13.94 4.97
C LEU A 50 6.27 14.19 5.12
N ALA A 51 6.89 13.65 6.18
CA ALA A 51 8.33 13.78 6.40
C ALA A 51 9.15 13.12 5.27
N LYS A 52 8.74 11.94 4.79
CA LYS A 52 9.41 11.26 3.67
C LYS A 52 9.31 12.05 2.37
N THR A 53 8.11 12.50 1.99
CA THR A 53 7.89 13.29 0.76
C THR A 53 8.74 14.56 0.78
N ARG A 54 8.75 15.30 1.90
CA ARG A 54 9.56 16.52 2.05
C ARG A 54 11.06 16.25 1.97
N MET A 55 11.54 15.15 2.55
CA MET A 55 12.94 14.74 2.44
C MET A 55 13.33 14.32 1.02
N GLN A 56 12.47 13.58 0.31
CA GLN A 56 12.72 13.16 -1.07
C GLN A 56 12.74 14.33 -2.03
N LEU A 57 11.89 15.34 -1.79
CA LEU A 57 11.87 16.57 -2.58
C LEU A 57 13.06 17.50 -2.28
N GLN A 58 13.79 17.30 -1.17
CA GLN A 58 14.91 18.14 -0.73
C GLN A 58 16.20 18.02 -1.57
N GLY A 59 16.12 17.52 -2.81
CA GLY A 59 17.26 17.35 -3.71
C GLY A 59 16.91 17.29 -5.20
N THR A 60 15.66 17.58 -5.59
CA THR A 60 15.17 17.41 -6.97
C THR A 60 14.67 18.75 -7.52
N GLY A 61 15.08 19.13 -8.74
CA GLY A 61 14.59 20.32 -9.46
C GLY A 61 15.10 21.68 -8.95
N GLU A 62 14.26 22.71 -9.04
CA GLU A 62 14.53 24.11 -8.63
C GLU A 62 14.80 24.27 -7.11
N TYR A 63 14.56 23.23 -6.31
CA TYR A 63 14.75 23.22 -4.86
C TYR A 63 16.13 22.71 -4.41
N LYS A 64 17.14 22.79 -5.28
CA LYS A 64 18.56 22.59 -4.94
C LYS A 64 19.04 23.66 -3.95
N SER A 65 18.67 23.51 -2.69
CA SER A 65 19.29 24.29 -1.62
C SER A 65 20.72 23.79 -1.44
N LYS A 66 21.70 24.71 -1.49
CA LYS A 66 23.14 24.43 -1.24
C LYS A 66 23.41 23.82 0.15
N SER A 67 22.42 23.79 1.05
CA SER A 67 22.49 23.19 2.37
C SER A 67 21.37 22.16 2.57
N LYS A 68 21.70 21.01 3.15
CA LYS A 68 20.71 20.01 3.56
C LYS A 68 19.86 20.60 4.72
N ASN A 69 18.69 21.16 4.40
CA ASN A 69 17.76 21.75 5.37
C ASN A 69 17.19 20.75 6.40
N TYR A 70 17.06 19.46 6.08
CA TYR A 70 16.65 18.42 7.03
C TYR A 70 17.73 17.34 7.17
N LYS A 71 18.13 17.04 8.41
CA LYS A 71 19.11 15.96 8.71
C LYS A 71 18.44 14.59 8.80
N ASN A 72 17.23 14.54 9.38
CA ASN A 72 16.44 13.33 9.65
C ASN A 72 14.94 13.60 9.48
N SER A 73 14.12 12.55 9.32
CA SER A 73 12.65 12.69 9.20
C SER A 73 12.01 13.33 10.43
N LEU A 74 12.56 13.07 11.62
CA LEU A 74 12.12 13.70 12.87
C LEU A 74 12.51 15.19 12.94
N ASP A 75 13.72 15.55 12.49
CA ASP A 75 14.16 16.95 12.41
C ASP A 75 13.31 17.75 11.41
N CYS A 76 12.91 17.10 10.30
CA CYS A 76 11.93 17.65 9.37
C CYS A 76 10.59 17.93 10.05
N LEU A 77 10.03 16.94 10.76
CA LEU A 77 8.75 17.06 11.45
C LEU A 77 8.77 18.16 12.53
N VAL A 78 9.84 18.23 13.33
CA VAL A 78 10.02 19.25 14.38
C VAL A 78 10.13 20.64 13.77
N LYS A 79 10.89 20.83 12.69
CA LYS A 79 10.99 22.12 12.00
C LYS A 79 9.67 22.54 11.36
N ILE A 80 8.90 21.60 10.80
CA ILE A 80 7.56 21.87 10.27
C ILE A 80 6.64 22.31 11.42
N HIS A 81 6.64 21.57 12.52
CA HIS A 81 5.84 21.94 13.69
C HIS A 81 6.19 23.34 14.21
N ARG A 82 7.48 23.69 14.24
CA ARG A 82 7.95 24.99 14.75
C ARG A 82 7.68 26.15 13.79
N LYS A 83 7.59 25.91 12.48
CA LYS A 83 7.34 26.95 11.46
C LYS A 83 5.87 27.13 11.10
N GLU A 84 5.13 26.02 10.97
CA GLU A 84 3.75 26.00 10.45
C GLU A 84 2.72 25.49 11.47
N GLY A 85 3.17 25.07 12.66
CA GLY A 85 2.30 24.56 13.72
C GLY A 85 1.62 23.23 13.38
N LEU A 86 0.54 22.92 14.11
CA LEU A 86 -0.31 21.74 13.86
C LEU A 86 -1.00 21.79 12.49
N ARG A 87 -1.27 22.99 11.97
CA ARG A 87 -1.86 23.18 10.62
C ARG A 87 -0.90 22.75 9.51
N GLY A 88 0.42 22.94 9.68
CA GLY A 88 1.43 22.45 8.75
C GLY A 88 1.55 20.92 8.72
N ILE A 89 1.48 20.28 9.89
CA ILE A 89 1.49 18.80 9.98
C ILE A 89 0.20 18.21 9.39
N ASN A 90 -0.93 18.86 9.61
CA ASN A 90 -2.22 18.44 9.03
C ASN A 90 -2.36 18.78 7.54
N ARG A 91 -1.39 19.50 6.96
CA ARG A 91 -1.41 19.91 5.56
C ARG A 91 -1.17 18.68 4.68
N GLY A 92 -2.25 18.17 4.12
CA GLY A 92 -2.27 16.91 3.36
C GLY A 92 -2.70 15.68 4.16
N MET A 93 -3.07 15.83 5.44
CA MET A 93 -3.66 14.74 6.22
C MET A 93 -5.05 14.37 5.67
N VAL A 94 -5.87 15.38 5.34
CA VAL A 94 -7.19 15.16 4.73
C VAL A 94 -7.07 14.49 3.34
N THR A 95 -6.13 14.92 2.50
CA THR A 95 -5.91 14.29 1.19
C THR A 95 -5.39 12.87 1.32
N THR A 96 -4.56 12.59 2.32
CA THR A 96 -4.07 11.23 2.57
C THR A 96 -5.18 10.34 3.11
N PHE A 97 -5.98 10.83 4.05
CA PHE A 97 -7.16 10.11 4.54
C PHE A 97 -8.15 9.78 3.40
N LEU A 98 -8.42 10.77 2.54
CA LEU A 98 -9.25 10.60 1.34
C LEU A 98 -8.65 9.63 0.33
N ARG A 99 -7.33 9.40 0.34
CA ARG A 99 -6.66 8.40 -0.50
C ARG A 99 -6.72 7.00 0.14
N GLU A 100 -6.27 6.87 1.39
CA GLU A 100 -6.14 5.58 2.07
C GLU A 100 -7.49 4.87 2.24
N THR A 101 -8.52 5.62 2.65
CA THR A 101 -9.85 5.06 2.94
C THR A 101 -10.45 4.32 1.74
N PRO A 102 -10.60 4.93 0.56
CA PRO A 102 -11.07 4.20 -0.62
C PRO A 102 -10.02 3.21 -1.16
N SER A 103 -8.72 3.49 -1.02
CA SER A 103 -7.65 2.59 -1.50
C SER A 103 -7.77 1.20 -0.87
N PHE A 104 -7.83 1.14 0.47
CA PHE A 104 -7.98 -0.13 1.19
C PHE A 104 -9.36 -0.74 0.99
N GLY A 105 -10.41 0.08 0.95
CA GLY A 105 -11.76 -0.41 0.66
C GLY A 105 -11.82 -1.16 -0.69
N PHE A 106 -11.38 -0.52 -1.78
CA PHE A 106 -11.36 -1.16 -3.10
C PHE A 106 -10.40 -2.34 -3.18
N TYR A 107 -9.26 -2.27 -2.49
CA TYR A 107 -8.32 -3.38 -2.42
C TYR A 107 -8.99 -4.63 -1.81
N PHE A 108 -9.57 -4.52 -0.62
CA PHE A 108 -10.18 -5.66 0.06
C PHE A 108 -11.47 -6.13 -0.61
N LEU A 109 -12.28 -5.21 -1.14
CA LEU A 109 -13.46 -5.53 -1.94
C LEU A 109 -13.08 -6.38 -3.16
N THR A 110 -12.12 -5.91 -3.95
CA THR A 110 -11.71 -6.60 -5.18
C THR A 110 -11.00 -7.91 -4.88
N TYR A 111 -10.21 -7.94 -3.81
CA TYR A 111 -9.54 -9.14 -3.35
C TYR A 111 -10.55 -10.22 -2.96
N ASP A 112 -11.51 -9.91 -2.07
CA ASP A 112 -12.56 -10.84 -1.65
C ASP A 112 -13.45 -11.28 -2.83
N TYR A 113 -13.79 -10.37 -3.74
CA TYR A 113 -14.55 -10.71 -4.95
C TYR A 113 -13.78 -11.70 -5.83
N LEU A 114 -12.50 -11.46 -6.09
CA LEU A 114 -11.68 -12.31 -6.95
C LEU A 114 -11.38 -13.66 -6.32
N THR A 115 -11.08 -13.73 -5.02
CA THR A 115 -10.81 -15.00 -4.35
C THR A 115 -12.05 -15.90 -4.30
N ARG A 116 -13.25 -15.32 -4.16
CA ARG A 116 -14.53 -16.04 -4.29
C ARG A 116 -14.77 -16.51 -5.72
N TYR A 117 -14.56 -15.64 -6.71
CA TYR A 117 -14.75 -15.99 -8.12
C TYR A 117 -13.79 -17.09 -8.61
N LEU A 118 -12.53 -17.06 -8.16
CA LEU A 118 -11.50 -18.05 -8.51
C LEU A 118 -11.65 -19.37 -7.73
N GLY A 119 -12.55 -19.44 -6.75
CA GLY A 119 -12.72 -20.61 -5.89
C GLY A 119 -11.43 -21.00 -5.18
N CYS A 120 -10.80 -20.05 -4.48
CA CYS A 120 -9.55 -20.31 -3.76
C CYS A 120 -9.80 -21.19 -2.53
N GLU A 121 -9.86 -22.50 -2.71
CA GLU A 121 -9.95 -23.49 -1.63
C GLU A 121 -8.56 -23.96 -1.19
N PHE A 122 -8.38 -24.17 0.12
CA PHE A 122 -7.09 -24.56 0.71
C PHE A 122 -6.49 -25.87 0.17
N ASN A 123 -7.31 -26.72 -0.47
CA ASN A 123 -6.91 -28.01 -1.01
C ASN A 123 -6.55 -27.98 -2.51
N ASP A 124 -6.58 -26.79 -3.13
CA ASP A 124 -6.29 -26.63 -4.54
C ASP A 124 -4.78 -26.41 -4.78
N ASN A 125 -4.19 -27.20 -5.67
CA ASN A 125 -2.76 -27.10 -6.01
C ASN A 125 -2.38 -25.71 -6.58
N PHE A 126 -3.37 -24.96 -7.07
CA PHE A 126 -3.19 -23.63 -7.65
C PHE A 126 -3.64 -22.47 -6.73
N ILE A 127 -3.93 -22.72 -5.44
CA ILE A 127 -4.37 -21.66 -4.52
C ILE A 127 -3.41 -20.47 -4.49
N ILE A 128 -2.10 -20.73 -4.45
CA ILE A 128 -1.11 -19.67 -4.29
C ILE A 128 -1.02 -18.76 -5.54
N PRO A 129 -0.88 -19.28 -6.78
CA PRO A 129 -1.03 -18.46 -7.99
C PRO A 129 -2.35 -17.69 -8.08
N LYS A 130 -3.47 -18.31 -7.68
CA LYS A 130 -4.79 -17.65 -7.69
C LYS A 130 -4.85 -16.48 -6.71
N LEU A 131 -4.34 -16.66 -5.48
CA LEU A 131 -4.26 -15.61 -4.47
C LEU A 131 -3.34 -14.46 -4.91
N LEU A 132 -2.21 -14.77 -5.55
CA LEU A 132 -1.30 -13.76 -6.10
C LEU A 132 -1.94 -12.98 -7.25
N PHE A 133 -2.64 -13.66 -8.14
CA PHE A 133 -3.38 -13.00 -9.22
C PHE A 133 -4.49 -12.09 -8.67
N ALA A 134 -5.27 -12.59 -7.69
CA ALA A 134 -6.30 -11.81 -7.00
C ALA A 134 -5.71 -10.56 -6.31
N GLY A 135 -4.60 -10.71 -5.61
CA GLY A 135 -3.89 -9.60 -4.95
C GLY A 135 -3.28 -8.58 -5.92
N GLY A 136 -2.75 -9.05 -7.06
CA GLY A 136 -2.21 -8.17 -8.10
C GLY A 136 -3.29 -7.34 -8.78
N MET A 137 -4.40 -7.99 -9.14
CA MET A 137 -5.55 -7.32 -9.75
C MET A 137 -6.25 -6.35 -8.79
N SER A 138 -6.41 -6.74 -7.52
CA SER A 138 -6.96 -5.83 -6.51
C SER A 138 -6.07 -4.61 -6.28
N GLY A 139 -4.75 -4.76 -6.36
CA GLY A 139 -3.80 -3.66 -6.35
C GLY A 139 -4.01 -2.68 -7.52
N ILE A 140 -4.17 -3.20 -8.75
CA ILE A 140 -4.42 -2.37 -9.93
C ILE A 140 -5.73 -1.58 -9.79
N VAL A 141 -6.81 -2.24 -9.38
CA VAL A 141 -8.13 -1.59 -9.19
C VAL A 141 -8.07 -0.52 -8.09
N SER A 142 -7.41 -0.82 -6.98
CA SER A 142 -7.18 0.12 -5.89
C SER A 142 -6.43 1.37 -6.37
N TRP A 143 -5.34 1.19 -7.14
CA TRP A 143 -4.59 2.32 -7.72
C TRP A 143 -5.43 3.12 -8.72
N LEU A 144 -6.18 2.47 -9.62
CA LEU A 144 -7.04 3.16 -10.59
C LEU A 144 -8.08 4.05 -9.91
N SER A 145 -8.71 3.55 -8.84
CA SER A 145 -9.74 4.28 -8.11
C SER A 145 -9.21 5.51 -7.36
N THR A 146 -7.97 5.43 -6.86
CA THR A 146 -7.40 6.46 -5.97
C THR A 146 -6.38 7.37 -6.64
N TYR A 147 -5.97 7.04 -7.86
CA TYR A 147 -5.02 7.82 -8.65
C TYR A 147 -5.32 9.33 -8.74
N PRO A 148 -6.54 9.80 -9.02
CA PRO A 148 -6.82 11.23 -9.07
C PRO A 148 -6.55 11.94 -7.72
N ILE A 149 -6.85 11.25 -6.62
CA ILE A 149 -6.60 11.76 -5.25
C ILE A 149 -5.10 11.79 -4.98
N ASP A 150 -4.35 10.81 -5.46
CA ASP A 150 -2.89 10.75 -5.32
C ASP A 150 -2.17 11.89 -6.06
N VAL A 151 -2.67 12.28 -7.24
CA VAL A 151 -2.17 13.46 -7.98
C VAL A 151 -2.39 14.74 -7.17
N ILE A 152 -3.59 14.94 -6.63
CA ILE A 152 -3.92 16.13 -5.83
C ILE A 152 -3.09 16.15 -4.55
N LYS A 153 -2.95 15.00 -3.88
CA LYS A 153 -2.11 14.83 -2.69
C LYS A 153 -0.68 15.22 -2.98
N SER A 154 -0.10 14.71 -4.07
CA SER A 154 1.28 14.97 -4.45
C SER A 154 1.53 16.46 -4.73
N ARG A 155 0.61 17.13 -5.44
CA ARG A 155 0.68 18.58 -5.70
C ARG A 155 0.58 19.40 -4.41
N LEU A 156 -0.37 19.05 -3.54
CA LEU A 156 -0.56 19.76 -2.27
C LEU A 156 0.59 19.52 -1.28
N GLN A 157 1.20 18.33 -1.28
CA GLN A 157 2.37 18.03 -0.45
C GLN A 157 3.64 18.71 -0.95
N ALA A 158 3.77 18.89 -2.28
CA ALA A 158 4.84 19.67 -2.89
C ALA A 158 4.66 21.19 -2.67
N ASP A 159 3.43 21.66 -2.49
CA ASP A 159 3.14 23.07 -2.23
C ASP A 159 3.68 23.55 -0.86
N GLY A 160 4.18 24.78 -0.79
CA GLY A 160 4.85 25.32 0.39
C GLY A 160 6.32 24.89 0.55
N ILE A 161 6.87 24.07 -0.34
CA ILE A 161 8.33 23.90 -0.43
C ILE A 161 8.89 25.20 -1.04
N GLY A 162 9.77 25.89 -0.31
CA GLY A 162 10.30 27.20 -0.71
C GLY A 162 9.56 28.42 -0.13
N GLY A 163 8.55 28.20 0.73
CA GLY A 163 7.87 29.29 1.47
C GLY A 163 6.73 29.97 0.73
N VAL A 164 6.46 29.60 -0.53
CA VAL A 164 5.33 30.10 -1.31
C VAL A 164 4.23 29.04 -1.34
N ASN A 165 3.01 29.43 -0.95
CA ASN A 165 1.83 28.59 -1.00
C ASN A 165 1.01 28.96 -2.24
N ASN A 166 0.99 28.09 -3.24
CA ASN A 166 0.24 28.30 -4.47
C ASN A 166 -1.22 27.82 -4.35
N TYR A 167 -1.52 26.97 -3.36
CA TYR A 167 -2.87 26.42 -3.14
C TYR A 167 -3.40 26.71 -1.73
N ASN A 168 -4.62 27.24 -1.68
CA ASN A 168 -5.33 27.51 -0.42
C ASN A 168 -6.11 26.30 0.12
N GLY A 169 -6.18 25.21 -0.65
CA GLY A 169 -6.86 23.98 -0.24
C GLY A 169 -6.99 22.95 -1.37
N ILE A 170 -7.64 21.84 -1.06
CA ILE A 170 -7.85 20.72 -2.00
C ILE A 170 -8.66 21.18 -3.21
N LEU A 171 -9.80 21.85 -2.98
CA LEU A 171 -10.69 22.35 -4.03
C LEU A 171 -10.00 23.39 -4.93
N ASP A 172 -9.18 24.27 -4.36
CA ASP A 172 -8.39 25.24 -5.11
C ASP A 172 -7.32 24.55 -5.98
N CYS A 173 -6.64 23.54 -5.43
CA CYS A 173 -5.70 22.71 -6.19
C CYS A 173 -6.38 21.98 -7.35
N VAL A 174 -7.56 21.40 -7.14
CA VAL A 174 -8.35 20.73 -8.19
C VAL A 174 -8.72 21.72 -9.29
N ARG A 175 -9.30 22.87 -8.90
CA ARG A 175 -9.77 23.89 -9.85
C ARG A 175 -8.63 24.44 -10.68
N LYS A 176 -7.52 24.86 -10.06
CA LYS A 176 -6.34 25.38 -10.76
C LYS A 176 -5.70 24.32 -11.65
N SER A 177 -5.54 23.09 -11.16
CA SER A 177 -4.96 22.01 -11.98
C SER A 177 -5.83 21.70 -13.19
N TYR A 178 -7.15 21.69 -13.04
CA TYR A 178 -8.08 21.49 -14.15
C TYR A 178 -8.06 22.65 -15.16
N GLN A 179 -7.98 23.89 -14.69
CA GLN A 179 -7.93 25.07 -15.57
C GLN A 179 -6.62 25.16 -16.38
N VAL A 180 -5.48 24.76 -15.79
CA VAL A 180 -4.17 24.87 -16.44
C VAL A 180 -3.86 23.67 -17.34
N GLU A 181 -4.14 22.44 -16.89
CA GLU A 181 -3.71 21.20 -17.58
C GLU A 181 -4.89 20.33 -18.07
N GLY A 182 -6.13 20.71 -17.77
CA GLY A 182 -7.33 19.94 -18.14
C GLY A 182 -7.48 18.63 -17.35
N TRP A 183 -8.40 17.77 -17.79
CA TRP A 183 -8.73 16.51 -17.10
C TRP A 183 -7.59 15.47 -17.14
N ARG A 184 -6.71 15.51 -18.16
CA ARG A 184 -5.59 14.57 -18.33
C ARG A 184 -4.57 14.65 -17.19
N VAL A 185 -4.55 15.76 -16.45
CA VAL A 185 -3.67 15.91 -15.29
C VAL A 185 -3.91 14.83 -14.24
N PHE A 186 -5.16 14.39 -14.08
CA PHE A 186 -5.55 13.42 -13.07
C PHE A 186 -5.18 11.98 -13.43
N THR A 187 -4.82 11.69 -14.69
CA THR A 187 -4.34 10.38 -15.15
C THR A 187 -2.86 10.38 -15.54
N ARG A 188 -2.23 11.56 -15.55
CA ARG A 188 -0.82 11.75 -15.90
C ARG A 188 0.07 11.04 -14.89
N GLY A 189 0.84 10.06 -15.34
CA GLY A 189 1.73 9.24 -14.52
C GLY A 189 1.17 7.87 -14.13
N LEU A 190 -0.11 7.59 -14.43
CA LEU A 190 -0.76 6.32 -14.10
C LEU A 190 -0.01 5.14 -14.73
N THR A 191 0.44 5.30 -15.98
CA THR A 191 1.26 4.30 -16.68
C THR A 191 2.56 4.02 -15.92
N SER A 192 3.20 5.03 -15.34
CA SER A 192 4.43 4.85 -14.54
C SER A 192 4.13 4.07 -13.24
N THR A 193 3.03 4.40 -12.56
CA THR A 193 2.62 3.65 -11.36
C THR A 193 2.23 2.20 -11.66
N LEU A 194 1.58 1.93 -12.79
CA LEU A 194 1.22 0.58 -13.22
C LEU A 194 2.44 -0.20 -13.70
N LEU A 195 3.37 0.45 -14.42
CA LEU A 195 4.63 -0.15 -14.84
C LEU A 195 5.49 -0.53 -13.63
N ARG A 196 5.48 0.29 -12.55
CA ARG A 196 6.10 -0.05 -11.27
C ARG A 196 5.46 -1.29 -10.61
N ALA A 197 4.17 -1.54 -10.82
CA ALA A 197 3.50 -2.69 -10.24
C ALA A 197 4.02 -4.02 -10.84
N PHE A 198 4.48 -4.03 -12.09
CA PHE A 198 5.01 -5.24 -12.74
C PHE A 198 6.22 -5.85 -12.01
N PRO A 199 7.33 -5.11 -11.76
CA PRO A 199 8.46 -5.64 -11.01
C PRO A 199 8.09 -6.08 -9.59
N VAL A 200 7.20 -5.35 -8.93
CA VAL A 200 6.74 -5.68 -7.57
C VAL A 200 5.97 -7.01 -7.57
N ASN A 201 5.04 -7.17 -8.51
CA ASN A 201 4.28 -8.40 -8.68
C ASN A 201 5.21 -9.56 -9.07
N ALA A 202 6.13 -9.35 -10.01
CA ALA A 202 7.10 -10.35 -10.44
C ALA A 202 8.01 -10.84 -9.30
N ALA A 203 8.52 -9.90 -8.48
CA ALA A 203 9.30 -10.24 -7.29
C ALA A 203 8.48 -11.06 -6.30
N THR A 204 7.22 -10.70 -6.08
CA THR A 204 6.31 -11.46 -5.19
C THR A 204 6.10 -12.88 -5.70
N PHE A 205 5.83 -13.05 -7.00
CA PHE A 205 5.71 -14.37 -7.63
C PHE A 205 7.00 -15.20 -7.47
N ALA A 206 8.16 -14.59 -7.70
CA ALA A 206 9.45 -15.25 -7.54
C ALA A 206 9.69 -15.70 -6.10
N THR A 207 9.48 -14.81 -5.11
CA THR A 207 9.65 -15.13 -3.69
C THR A 207 8.76 -16.28 -3.27
N VAL A 208 7.49 -16.25 -3.65
CA VAL A 208 6.54 -17.30 -3.29
C VAL A 208 6.90 -18.63 -3.95
N THR A 209 7.29 -18.61 -5.22
CA THR A 209 7.69 -19.83 -5.95
C THR A 209 8.92 -20.47 -5.30
N LEU A 210 9.94 -19.67 -4.99
CA LEU A 210 11.16 -20.14 -4.31
C LEU A 210 10.88 -20.70 -2.92
N PHE A 211 10.04 -20.03 -2.15
CA PHE A 211 9.66 -20.49 -0.81
C PHE A 211 8.89 -21.83 -0.87
N LEU A 212 7.98 -21.99 -1.83
CA LEU A 212 7.27 -23.25 -2.03
C LEU A 212 8.19 -24.37 -2.51
N MET A 213 9.11 -24.09 -3.43
CA MET A 213 10.12 -25.06 -3.85
C MET A 213 10.97 -25.53 -2.66
N TYR A 214 11.34 -24.61 -1.77
CA TYR A 214 12.06 -24.93 -0.54
C TYR A 214 11.24 -25.81 0.42
N MET A 215 10.00 -25.43 0.72
CA MET A 215 9.12 -26.21 1.60
C MET A 215 8.81 -27.60 1.04
N ARG A 216 8.61 -27.72 -0.28
CA ARG A 216 8.41 -29.02 -0.93
C ARG A 216 9.66 -29.88 -0.85
N SER A 217 10.84 -29.29 -1.06
CA SER A 217 12.14 -29.98 -0.90
C SER A 217 12.30 -30.55 0.52
N GLU A 218 11.89 -29.80 1.55
CA GLU A 218 11.96 -30.26 2.94
C GLU A 218 10.96 -31.40 3.24
N ASN A 219 9.75 -31.35 2.66
CA ASN A 219 8.77 -32.43 2.79
C ASN A 219 9.21 -33.72 2.07
N THR A 220 9.83 -33.62 0.89
CA THR A 220 10.38 -34.79 0.18
C THR A 220 11.52 -35.45 0.94
N ILE A 221 12.37 -34.67 1.62
CA ILE A 221 13.43 -35.23 2.47
C ILE A 221 12.83 -35.96 3.68
N LYS A 222 11.81 -35.39 4.33
CA LYS A 222 11.11 -36.04 5.46
C LYS A 222 10.38 -37.31 5.07
N GLU A 223 9.84 -37.40 3.85
CA GLU A 223 9.20 -38.63 3.34
C GLU A 223 10.22 -39.74 3.06
N CYS A 224 11.41 -39.40 2.54
CA CYS A 224 12.51 -40.35 2.37
C CYS A 224 13.06 -40.89 3.70
N ASP A 225 13.12 -40.04 4.74
CA ASP A 225 13.56 -40.44 6.08
C ASP A 225 12.49 -41.22 6.86
N ALA A 226 11.22 -41.16 6.43
CA ALA A 226 10.09 -41.82 7.09
C ALA A 226 9.74 -43.21 6.56
N VAL A 227 10.47 -43.76 5.57
CA VAL A 227 10.30 -45.16 5.14
C VAL A 227 11.11 -46.08 6.06
N PRO A 228 10.48 -46.87 6.97
CA PRO A 228 11.21 -47.89 7.70
C PRO A 228 11.50 -49.04 6.74
N ALA A 229 12.75 -49.50 6.74
CA ALA A 229 13.17 -50.71 6.04
C ALA A 229 12.25 -51.89 6.42
N ILE A 230 11.35 -52.26 5.51
CA ILE A 230 10.55 -53.48 5.66
C ILE A 230 11.50 -54.66 5.53
N GLN A 231 11.55 -55.44 6.61
CA GLN A 231 12.24 -56.71 6.81
C GLN A 231 12.35 -57.58 5.54
N GLN A 232 13.59 -58.03 5.28
CA GLN A 232 13.87 -59.18 4.44
C GLN A 232 13.07 -60.42 4.93
N PRO A 233 12.39 -61.17 4.06
CA PRO A 233 12.02 -62.53 4.40
C PRO A 233 13.27 -63.42 4.33
N THR A 234 13.54 -64.06 5.45
CA THR A 234 14.51 -65.13 5.63
C THR A 234 14.12 -66.35 4.78
N SER A 235 15.07 -66.80 3.95
CA SER A 235 15.33 -68.20 3.53
C SER A 235 14.15 -69.15 3.27
N MET A 236 14.02 -69.59 2.01
CA MET A 236 14.31 -70.98 1.58
C MET A 236 14.60 -71.02 0.09
#